data_AF-A6UMK2-F1
#
_entry.id   AF-A6UMK2-F1
#
_cell.length_a   1.000
_cell.length_b   1.000
_cell.length_c   1.000
_cell.angle_alpha   90.00
_cell.angle_beta   90.00
_cell.angle_gamma   90.00
#
_symmetry.space_group_name_H-M   'P 1'
#
loop_
_entity.id
_entity.type
_entity.pdbx_description
1 polymer ?
#
loop_
_entity_poly.entity_id
_entity_poly.type
_entity_poly.pdbx_seq_one_letter_code
_entity_poly.pdbx_strand_id
1 'polypeptide(L)' 'MFDQREKIALLIDGANLHAASKALGFEIDFCKLLSAFRRRASLPRCNH' A
#
# COMPACT_ATOMS: atom_id res chain seq x y z
N MET A 1 -14.36 -9.77 8.11
CA MET A 1 -14.99 -8.75 7.24
C MET A 1 -14.51 -7.41 7.76
N PHE A 2 -13.75 -6.64 6.97
CA PHE A 2 -13.22 -5.34 7.43
C PHE A 2 -14.36 -4.33 7.50
N ASP A 3 -14.53 -3.66 8.64
CA ASP A 3 -15.56 -2.63 8.80
C ASP A 3 -15.11 -1.35 8.08
N GLN A 4 -16.02 -0.70 7.33
CA GLN A 4 -15.69 0.49 6.54
C GLN A 4 -15.24 1.70 7.40
N ARG A 5 -15.51 1.69 8.70
CA ARG A 5 -15.12 2.75 9.65
C ARG A 5 -13.79 2.47 10.34
N GLU A 6 -13.23 1.27 10.19
CA GLU A 6 -11.92 0.94 10.74
C GLU A 6 -10.83 1.66 9.95
N LYS A 7 -10.02 2.45 10.67
CA LYS A 7 -8.84 3.11 10.12
C LYS A 7 -7.73 2.07 9.98
N ILE A 8 -7.33 1.78 8.75
CA ILE A 8 -6.21 0.88 8.47
C ILE A 8 -5.00 1.72 8.06
N ALA A 9 -3.83 1.43 8.62
CA ALA A 9 -2.57 2.01 8.18
C ALA A 9 -1.82 1.01 7.29
N LEU A 10 -1.29 1.47 6.17
CA LEU A 10 -0.43 0.67 5.28
C LEU A 10 1.02 1.11 5.49
N LEU A 11 1.83 0.24 6.09
CA LEU A 11 3.28 0.45 6.22
C LEU A 11 4.00 -0.40 5.18
N ILE A 12 4.82 0.25 4.36
CA ILE A 12 5.61 -0.40 3.32
C ILE A 12 7.08 -0.05 3.53
N ASP A 13 7.94 -1.06 3.55
CA ASP A 13 9.38 -0.89 3.46
C ASP A 13 9.77 -0.74 1.98
N GLY A 14 10.10 0.48 1.57
CA GLY A 14 10.45 0.78 0.18
C GLY A 14 11.72 0.08 -0.30
N ALA A 15 12.72 -0.09 0.56
CA ALA A 15 13.99 -0.70 0.19
C ALA A 15 13.83 -2.20 -0.07
N ASN A 16 13.14 -2.89 0.83
CA ASN A 16 12.92 -4.32 0.71
C ASN A 16 11.94 -4.65 -0.44
N LEU A 17 10.92 -3.81 -0.64
CA LEU A 17 9.98 -3.95 -1.75
C LEU A 17 10.64 -3.70 -3.12
N HIS A 18 11.52 -2.69 -3.20
CA HIS A 18 12.29 -2.40 -4.41
C HIS A 18 13.28 -3.54 -4.74
N ALA A 19 13.98 -4.09 -3.74
CA ALA A 19 14.85 -5.23 -3.94
C ALA A 19 14.09 -6.48 -4.43
N ALA A 20 12.93 -6.77 -3.83
CA ALA A 20 12.09 -7.91 -4.20
C ALA A 20 11.50 -7.77 -5.61
N SER A 21 10.97 -6.59 -5.96
CA SER A 21 10.41 -6.31 -7.29
C SER A 21 11.48 -6.41 -8.38
N LYS A 22 12.69 -5.87 -8.13
CA LYS A 22 13.84 -6.03 -9.02
C LYS A 22 14.27 -7.50 -9.18
N ALA A 23 14.30 -8.26 -8.09
CA ALA A 23 14.65 -9.69 -8.13
C ALA A 23 13.62 -10.53 -8.92
N LEU A 24 12.35 -10.14 -8.88
CA LEU A 24 11.26 -10.81 -9.58
C LEU A 24 10.99 -10.25 -10.99
N GLY A 25 11.74 -9.22 -11.41
CA GLY A 25 11.68 -8.66 -12.76
C GLY A 25 10.40 -7.88 -13.08
N PHE A 26 9.71 -7.34 -12.08
CA PHE A 26 8.53 -6.49 -12.28
C PHE A 26 8.68 -5.15 -11.55
N GLU A 27 7.97 -4.13 -12.05
CA GLU A 27 7.85 -2.84 -11.36
C GLU A 27 6.54 -2.76 -10.58
N ILE A 28 6.59 -2.16 -9.39
CA ILE A 28 5.41 -1.97 -8.56
C ILE A 28 4.85 -0.58 -8.79
N ASP A 29 3.59 -0.54 -9.22
CA ASP A 29 2.82 0.69 -9.33
C ASP A 29 2.20 1.05 -7.97
N PHE A 30 2.90 1.90 -7.21
CA PHE A 30 2.45 2.37 -5.91
C PHE A 30 1.13 3.15 -5.96
N CYS A 31 0.82 3.80 -7.09
CA CYS A 31 -0.44 4.55 -7.27
C CYS A 31 -1.63 3.58 -7.34
N LYS A 32 -1.48 2.46 -8.07
CA LYS A 32 -2.49 1.40 -8.10
C LYS A 32 -2.63 0.71 -6.75
N LEU A 33 -1.51 0.45 -6.07
CA LEU A 33 -1.51 -0.15 -4.73
C LEU A 33 -2.30 0.73 -3.74
N LEU A 34 -1.96 2.02 -3.67
CA LEU A 34 -2.64 2.98 -2.80
C LEU A 34 -4.14 3.08 -3.12
N SER A 35 -4.51 3.12 -4.41
CA SER A 35 -5.90 3.17 -4.84
C SER A 35 -6.68 1.91 -4.45
N ALA A 36 -6.06 0.73 -4.54
CA ALA A 36 -6.66 -0.53 -4.13
C ALA A 36 -6.91 -0.61 -2.62
N PHE A 37 -5.98 -0.09 -1.80
CA PHE A 37 -6.17 0.00 -0.36
C PHE A 37 -7.21 1.07 0.02
N ARG A 38 -7.23 2.22 -0.66
CA ARG A 38 -8.22 3.30 -0.43
C ARG A 38 -9.64 2.86 -0.75
N ARG A 39 -9.81 1.95 -1.72
CA ARG A 39 -11.11 1.40 -2.10
C ARG A 39 -11.62 0.35 -1.11
N ARG A 40 -10.74 -0.29 -0.35
CA ARG A 40 -11.09 -1.36 0.61
C ARG A 40 -11.21 -0.85 2.04
N ALA A 41 -10.60 0.30 2.37
CA ALA A 41 -10.73 0.95 3.66
C ALA A 41 -10.52 2.47 3.53
N SER A 42 -11.24 3.26 4.34
CA SER A 42 -11.05 4.71 4.42
C SER A 42 -9.66 5.00 5.00
N LEU A 43 -8.66 5.20 4.14
CA LEU A 43 -7.27 5.45 4.55
C LEU A 43 -7.15 6.86 5.16
N PRO A 44 -6.89 6.98 6.47
CA PRO A 44 -6.51 8.28 7.02
C PRO A 44 -5.17 8.70 6.41
N ARG A 45 -5.09 9.96 5.96
CA ARG A 45 -3.86 10.55 5.44
C ARG A 45 -2.86 10.65 6.60
N CYS A 46 -1.75 9.90 6.53
CA CYS A 46 -0.60 10.12 7.38
C CYS A 46 0.42 10.91 6.55
N ASN A 47 0.60 12.18 6.90
CA ASN A 47 1.71 13.00 6.39
C ASN A 47 2.92 12.68 7.26
N HIS A 48 4.07 12.45 6.64
CA HIS A 48 5.36 12.39 7.31
C HIS A 48 6.36 13.30 6.61
#